data_AF-A0A7Y9XLI9-F1
#
_entry.id   AF-A0A7Y9XLI9-F1
#
_cell.length_a   1.000
_cell.length_b   1.000
_cell.length_c   1.000
_cell.angle_alpha   90.00
_cell.angle_beta   90.00
_cell.angle_gamma   90.00
#
_symmetry.space_group_name_H-M   'P 1'
#
loop_
_entity.id
_entity.type
_entity.pdbx_description
1 polymer ?
#
loop_
_entity_poly.entity_id
_entity_poly.type
_entity_poly.pdbx_seq_one_letter_code
_entity_poly.pdbx_strand_id
1 'polypeptide(L)'
;MSRARLIWAYEFRKLGVFYRENWIFMAAGVLALSVVAVHIYFVGQGIPLSIMSSDVIVGLPALFVLVSFSAMALTLTLSAPIGVLLVESKAFRNSIVGAPVVINSGSNCKDTHPGTLLFNWILGLLFVMLITMAMLLWDWPYLSGNYLLLSSIALAVMMLTQILVVSHSDPGFWMFRVKENIFFVFFCSSAQVVVLIGVGAILERWLGENNAQLVVACFVAMIVLAFLQVTTAVVLSKFSQGGGILIRASYVAGFAMVVISVYSPINNFFVGYVLGVGAMGGRGCVVYTWRDDEGVVKELSDAGFRKSVNLRVPASSTDYFYARPWDDESKNIYVIPRSDILKIEDCARK
;
A
#
# COMPACT_ATOMS: atom_id res chain seq x y z
N MET A 1 -11.40 29.38 28.86
CA MET A 1 -11.09 27.96 28.59
C MET A 1 -10.66 27.81 27.14
N SER A 2 -9.40 27.49 26.90
CA SER A 2 -8.85 27.37 25.54
C SER A 2 -9.46 26.16 24.83
N ARG A 3 -9.98 26.38 23.61
CA ARG A 3 -10.31 25.29 22.69
C ARG A 3 -9.04 24.45 22.54
N ALA A 4 -9.08 23.17 22.89
CA ALA A 4 -7.98 22.26 22.58
C ALA A 4 -7.86 22.20 21.06
N ARG A 5 -6.94 22.99 20.49
CA ARG A 5 -6.66 23.00 19.06
C ARG A 5 -5.83 21.76 18.78
N LEU A 6 -6.32 20.87 17.92
CA LEU A 6 -5.48 19.82 17.37
C LEU A 6 -4.51 20.49 16.39
N ILE A 7 -3.27 20.67 16.82
CA ILE A 7 -2.18 21.17 15.98
C ILE A 7 -1.45 19.94 15.46
N TRP A 8 -1.54 19.66 14.16
CA TRP A 8 -0.89 18.47 13.59
C TRP A 8 0.63 18.48 13.79
N ALA A 9 1.27 19.65 13.81
CA ALA A 9 2.68 19.77 14.16
C ALA A 9 2.99 19.21 15.56
N TYR A 10 2.08 19.35 16.51
CA TYR A 10 2.21 18.76 17.85
C TYR A 10 2.01 17.25 17.84
N GLU A 11 1.06 16.74 17.05
CA GLU A 11 0.86 15.30 16.85
C GLU A 11 2.07 14.64 16.19
N PHE A 12 2.65 15.25 15.15
CA PHE A 12 3.89 14.78 14.54
C PHE A 12 5.07 14.85 15.51
N ARG A 13 5.17 15.90 16.33
CA ARG A 13 6.21 15.99 17.36
C ARG A 13 6.06 14.88 18.39
N LYS A 14 4.84 14.60 18.86
CA LYS A 14 4.56 13.47 19.76
C LYS A 14 4.91 12.14 19.13
N LEU A 15 4.51 11.92 17.89
CA LEU A 15 4.82 10.72 17.13
C LEU A 15 6.33 10.56 16.98
N GLY A 16 7.06 11.62 16.63
CA GLY A 16 8.51 11.62 16.51
C GLY A 16 9.22 11.35 17.84
N VAL A 17 8.74 11.93 18.95
CA VAL A 17 9.25 11.62 20.30
C VAL A 17 9.01 10.15 20.64
N PHE A 18 7.81 9.64 20.37
CA PHE A 18 7.45 8.24 20.59
C PHE A 18 8.33 7.28 19.78
N TYR A 19 8.52 7.53 18.48
CA TYR A 19 9.43 6.75 17.64
C TYR A 19 10.87 6.84 18.16
N ARG A 20 11.35 8.03 18.53
CA ARG A 20 12.70 8.21 19.07
C ARG A 20 12.92 7.48 20.39
N GLU A 21 11.91 7.37 21.25
CA GLU A 21 12.00 6.64 22.51
C GLU A 21 11.93 5.13 22.30
N ASN A 22 11.23 4.66 21.25
CA ASN A 22 10.96 3.25 21.01
C ASN A 22 11.65 2.68 19.76
N TRP A 23 12.59 3.42 19.15
CA TRP A 23 13.13 3.10 17.82
C TRP A 23 13.77 1.72 17.76
N ILE A 24 14.44 1.28 18.83
CA ILE A 24 15.09 -0.04 18.92
C ILE A 24 14.04 -1.14 18.83
N PHE A 25 12.98 -1.07 19.65
CA PHE A 25 11.92 -2.06 19.65
C PHE A 25 11.14 -2.09 18.35
N MET A 26 10.92 -0.91 17.73
CA MET A 26 10.25 -0.82 16.44
C MET A 26 11.11 -1.37 15.31
N ALA A 27 12.38 -1.01 15.25
CA ALA A 27 13.31 -1.55 14.25
C ALA A 27 13.48 -3.06 14.42
N ALA A 28 13.65 -3.55 15.65
CA ALA A 28 13.72 -4.98 15.93
C ALA A 28 12.41 -5.70 15.54
N GLY A 29 11.25 -5.10 15.84
CA GLY A 29 9.95 -5.63 15.48
C GLY A 29 9.73 -5.70 13.97
N VAL A 30 10.05 -4.63 13.23
CA VAL A 30 9.96 -4.62 11.77
C VAL A 30 10.95 -5.61 11.15
N LEU A 31 12.17 -5.69 11.66
CA LEU A 31 13.17 -6.66 11.20
C LEU A 31 12.69 -8.10 11.42
N ALA A 32 12.20 -8.41 12.62
CA ALA A 32 11.64 -9.72 12.94
C ALA A 32 10.44 -10.03 12.02
N LEU A 33 9.57 -9.06 11.78
CA LEU A 33 8.44 -9.22 10.88
C LEU A 33 8.86 -9.47 9.44
N SER A 34 9.87 -8.77 8.94
CA SER A 34 10.45 -9.01 7.61
C SER A 34 11.03 -10.43 7.50
N VAL A 35 11.79 -10.89 8.52
CA VAL A 35 12.32 -12.27 8.55
C VAL A 35 11.17 -13.29 8.53
N VAL A 36 10.14 -13.10 9.36
CA VAL A 36 8.98 -14.00 9.43
C VAL A 36 8.23 -14.03 8.10
N ALA A 37 7.98 -12.86 7.49
CA ALA A 37 7.31 -12.74 6.20
C ALA A 37 8.06 -13.50 5.09
N VAL A 38 9.40 -13.34 5.04
CA VAL A 38 10.26 -14.06 4.09
C VAL A 38 10.24 -15.56 4.33
N HIS A 39 10.37 -15.96 5.59
CA HIS A 39 10.39 -17.37 5.96
C HIS A 39 9.09 -18.07 5.58
N ILE A 40 7.93 -17.48 5.92
CA ILE A 40 6.62 -18.01 5.55
C ILE A 40 6.47 -18.10 4.03
N TYR A 41 6.97 -17.11 3.28
CA TYR A 41 6.93 -17.13 1.82
C TYR A 41 7.76 -18.27 1.23
N PHE A 42 9.02 -18.41 1.64
CA PHE A 42 9.89 -19.45 1.10
C PHE A 42 9.38 -20.86 1.44
N VAL A 43 8.92 -21.07 2.67
CA VAL A 43 8.27 -22.33 3.08
C VAL A 43 7.01 -22.58 2.25
N GLY A 44 6.19 -21.54 2.02
CA GLY A 44 4.97 -21.64 1.22
C GLY A 44 5.22 -21.99 -0.25
N GLN A 45 6.33 -21.50 -0.81
CA GLN A 45 6.76 -21.79 -2.19
C GLN A 45 7.58 -23.09 -2.30
N GLY A 46 8.07 -23.68 -1.20
CA GLY A 46 8.93 -24.86 -1.25
C GLY A 46 10.36 -24.56 -1.70
N ILE A 47 10.83 -23.31 -1.56
CA ILE A 47 12.19 -22.91 -1.90
C ILE A 47 13.10 -23.27 -0.73
N PRO A 48 14.20 -24.03 -0.95
CA PRO A 48 15.13 -24.37 0.12
C PRO A 48 15.83 -23.11 0.63
N LEU A 49 15.66 -22.82 1.93
CA LEU A 49 16.30 -21.72 2.62
C LEU A 49 17.76 -22.08 2.96
N SER A 50 18.72 -21.46 2.28
CA SER A 50 20.07 -21.35 2.83
C SER A 50 20.15 -20.06 3.64
N ILE A 51 20.18 -20.18 4.98
CA ILE A 51 20.23 -19.04 5.91
C ILE A 51 21.50 -18.18 5.72
N MET A 52 22.52 -18.73 5.06
CA MET A 52 23.80 -18.08 4.75
C MET A 52 23.87 -17.53 3.31
N SER A 53 22.79 -17.59 2.52
CA SER A 53 22.86 -17.08 1.15
C SER A 53 22.99 -15.55 1.13
N SER A 54 23.80 -15.05 0.19
CA SER A 54 23.94 -13.62 -0.10
C SER A 54 22.58 -12.95 -0.36
N ASP A 55 21.58 -13.72 -0.80
CA ASP A 55 20.24 -13.23 -1.12
C ASP A 55 19.44 -12.82 0.12
N VAL A 56 19.63 -13.51 1.25
CA VAL A 56 19.02 -13.11 2.53
C VAL A 56 19.68 -11.82 3.03
N ILE A 57 20.99 -11.70 2.87
CA ILE A 57 21.77 -10.53 3.31
C ILE A 57 21.38 -9.27 2.52
N VAL A 58 21.13 -9.40 1.22
CA VAL A 58 20.76 -8.27 0.34
C VAL A 58 19.23 -8.02 0.34
N GLY A 59 18.42 -9.07 0.44
CA GLY A 59 16.96 -8.96 0.39
C GLY A 59 16.33 -8.46 1.70
N LEU A 60 16.93 -8.77 2.86
CA LEU A 60 16.35 -8.40 4.15
C LEU A 60 16.30 -6.87 4.38
N PRO A 61 17.35 -6.07 4.07
CA PRO A 61 17.27 -4.62 4.16
C PRO A 61 16.20 -4.02 3.23
N ALA A 62 16.06 -4.55 2.01
CA ALA A 62 15.04 -4.09 1.07
C ALA A 62 13.62 -4.34 1.60
N LEU A 63 13.38 -5.51 2.19
CA LEU A 63 12.09 -5.84 2.80
C LEU A 63 11.84 -5.07 4.10
N PHE A 64 12.86 -4.80 4.90
CA PHE A 64 12.75 -3.92 6.06
C PHE A 64 12.27 -2.52 5.63
N VAL A 65 12.88 -1.95 4.59
CA VAL A 65 12.49 -0.64 4.04
C VAL A 65 11.07 -0.69 3.52
N LEU A 66 10.70 -1.75 2.79
CA LEU A 66 9.37 -1.88 2.21
C LEU A 66 8.29 -2.01 3.29
N VAL A 67 8.48 -2.86 4.29
CA VAL A 67 7.54 -3.01 5.43
C VAL A 67 7.42 -1.70 6.20
N SER A 68 8.54 -1.00 6.44
CA SER A 68 8.54 0.31 7.11
C SER A 68 7.76 1.35 6.30
N PHE A 69 8.01 1.41 4.98
CA PHE A 69 7.32 2.33 4.09
C PHE A 69 5.83 2.03 4.00
N SER A 70 5.43 0.75 3.88
CA SER A 70 4.03 0.32 3.89
C SER A 70 3.33 0.66 5.21
N ALA A 71 3.98 0.46 6.35
CA ALA A 71 3.42 0.83 7.65
C ALA A 71 3.22 2.35 7.79
N MET A 72 4.17 3.14 7.29
CA MET A 72 4.07 4.60 7.28
C MET A 72 2.95 5.08 6.34
N ALA A 73 2.90 4.56 5.10
CA ALA A 73 1.86 4.89 4.14
C ALA A 73 0.48 4.53 4.69
N LEU A 74 0.33 3.34 5.26
CA LEU A 74 -0.91 2.91 5.90
C LEU A 74 -1.28 3.82 7.07
N THR A 75 -0.34 4.17 7.95
CA THR A 75 -0.58 5.12 9.05
C THR A 75 -1.15 6.44 8.53
N LEU A 76 -0.53 7.03 7.50
CA LEU A 76 -0.97 8.30 6.91
C LEU A 76 -2.35 8.16 6.27
N THR A 77 -2.56 7.12 5.47
CA THR A 77 -3.83 6.81 4.81
C THR A 77 -4.97 6.56 5.82
N LEU A 78 -4.68 5.94 6.96
CA LEU A 78 -5.65 5.75 8.05
C LEU A 78 -5.91 7.03 8.85
N SER A 79 -4.92 7.92 8.95
CA SER A 79 -5.05 9.20 9.64
C SER A 79 -5.85 10.24 8.86
N ALA A 80 -5.86 10.15 7.52
CA ALA A 80 -6.54 11.07 6.63
C ALA A 80 -8.06 11.22 6.92
N PRO A 81 -8.87 10.13 6.97
CA PRO A 81 -10.29 10.24 7.31
C PRO A 81 -10.52 10.71 8.75
N ILE A 82 -9.58 10.47 9.67
CA ILE A 82 -9.72 10.84 11.09
C ILE A 82 -9.61 12.34 11.26
N GLY A 83 -8.61 12.95 10.61
CA GLY A 83 -8.43 14.38 10.63
C GLY A 83 -9.62 15.13 10.06
N VAL A 84 -10.27 14.54 9.06
CA VAL A 84 -11.39 15.11 8.34
C VAL A 84 -12.75 14.84 9.03
N LEU A 85 -13.00 13.61 9.49
CA LEU A 85 -14.33 13.20 10.00
C LEU A 85 -14.49 13.37 11.52
N LEU A 86 -13.44 13.13 12.31
CA LEU A 86 -13.54 13.01 13.78
C LEU A 86 -13.05 14.23 14.56
N VAL A 87 -12.05 14.93 14.03
CA VAL A 87 -11.50 16.13 14.68
C VAL A 87 -12.40 17.34 14.43
N GLU A 88 -13.14 17.33 13.30
CA GLU A 88 -13.83 18.52 12.80
C GLU A 88 -15.34 18.50 13.01
N SER A 89 -15.98 17.33 13.16
CA SER A 89 -17.43 17.28 13.38
C SER A 89 -17.81 16.70 14.75
N LYS A 90 -18.34 17.58 15.62
CA LYS A 90 -18.97 17.17 16.89
C LYS A 90 -20.19 16.26 16.62
N ALA A 91 -20.90 16.48 15.50
CA ALA A 91 -22.08 15.72 15.09
C ALA A 91 -21.76 14.25 14.77
N PHE A 92 -20.70 13.96 13.99
CA PHE A 92 -20.30 12.57 13.68
C PHE A 92 -19.79 11.85 14.93
N ARG A 93 -19.00 12.55 15.77
CA ARG A 93 -18.53 12.02 17.05
C ARG A 93 -19.70 11.63 17.97
N ASN A 94 -20.71 12.48 18.07
CA ASN A 94 -21.89 12.24 18.89
C ASN A 94 -22.81 11.15 18.29
N SER A 95 -22.89 11.07 16.95
CA SER A 95 -23.71 10.07 16.25
C SER A 95 -23.11 8.66 16.27
N ILE A 96 -21.79 8.51 16.33
CA ILE A 96 -21.11 7.20 16.28
C ILE A 96 -20.81 6.63 17.66
N VAL A 97 -20.43 7.47 18.62
CA VAL A 97 -20.03 6.99 19.94
C VAL A 97 -21.25 6.69 20.82
N GLY A 98 -22.41 7.25 20.51
CA GLY A 98 -23.51 7.36 21.46
C GLY A 98 -23.10 8.31 22.59
N ALA A 99 -23.93 9.30 22.92
CA ALA A 99 -23.63 10.27 23.97
C ALA A 99 -23.15 9.55 25.26
N PRO A 100 -22.12 10.06 25.97
CA PRO A 100 -22.17 11.41 26.53
C PRO A 100 -20.84 12.17 26.54
N VAL A 101 -20.88 13.49 26.28
CA VAL A 101 -20.38 14.54 27.20
C VAL A 101 -20.90 15.86 26.63
N VAL A 102 -21.82 16.45 27.39
CA VAL A 102 -22.25 17.84 27.25
C VAL A 102 -21.02 18.74 27.41
N ILE A 103 -20.38 19.13 26.30
CA ILE A 103 -19.58 20.36 26.29
C ILE A 103 -20.54 21.45 25.84
N ASN A 104 -21.26 21.98 26.83
CA ASN A 104 -22.06 23.18 26.71
C ASN A 104 -21.14 24.31 26.22
N SER A 105 -21.23 24.66 24.95
CA SER A 105 -20.51 25.80 24.39
C SER A 105 -21.35 26.34 23.24
N GLY A 106 -22.13 27.39 23.54
CA GLY A 106 -23.03 28.08 22.63
C GLY A 106 -22.30 28.70 21.44
N SER A 107 -22.07 27.90 20.41
CA SER A 107 -21.71 28.37 19.08
C SER A 107 -22.76 27.88 18.10
N ASN A 108 -23.36 28.82 17.37
CA ASN A 108 -24.23 28.63 16.20
C ASN A 108 -23.50 27.95 15.02
N CYS A 109 -22.78 26.86 15.27
CA CYS A 109 -22.30 26.00 14.20
C CYS A 109 -23.51 25.19 13.73
N LYS A 110 -24.03 25.52 12.54
CA LYS A 110 -25.00 24.70 11.83
C LYS A 110 -24.52 23.25 11.86
N ASP A 111 -25.40 22.34 12.28
CA ASP A 111 -25.16 20.91 12.29
C ASP A 111 -24.81 20.43 10.88
N THR A 112 -23.52 20.33 10.56
CA THR A 112 -23.09 19.71 9.31
C THR A 112 -23.45 18.24 9.40
N HIS A 113 -24.35 17.79 8.52
CA HIS A 113 -24.82 16.41 8.53
C HIS A 113 -23.63 15.46 8.31
N PRO A 114 -23.45 14.44 9.18
CA PRO A 114 -22.36 13.48 9.06
C PRO A 114 -22.32 12.77 7.69
N GLY A 115 -23.49 12.60 7.07
CA GLY A 115 -23.62 12.02 5.73
C GLY A 115 -22.97 12.87 4.63
N THR A 116 -23.00 14.20 4.73
CA THR A 116 -22.41 15.09 3.72
C THR A 116 -20.88 15.02 3.73
N LEU A 117 -20.28 14.93 4.92
CA LEU A 117 -18.83 14.80 5.08
C LEU A 117 -18.33 13.45 4.53
N LEU A 118 -19.04 12.38 4.87
CA LEU A 118 -18.74 11.04 4.37
C LEU A 118 -18.95 10.93 2.86
N PHE A 119 -20.01 11.55 2.32
CA PHE A 119 -20.26 11.64 0.89
C PHE A 119 -19.13 12.35 0.16
N ASN A 120 -18.70 13.52 0.64
CA ASN A 120 -17.59 14.27 0.03
C ASN A 120 -16.26 13.50 0.09
N TRP A 121 -15.99 12.77 1.19
CA TRP A 121 -14.82 11.90 1.29
C TRP A 121 -14.83 10.77 0.26
N ILE A 122 -15.96 10.05 0.15
CA ILE A 122 -16.13 8.97 -0.84
C ILE A 122 -16.02 9.53 -2.25
N LEU A 123 -16.59 10.70 -2.52
CA LEU A 123 -16.53 11.35 -3.82
C LEU A 123 -15.07 11.66 -4.23
N GLY A 124 -14.28 12.24 -3.32
CA GLY A 124 -12.86 12.50 -3.62
C GLY A 124 -12.05 11.24 -3.86
N LEU A 125 -12.28 10.21 -3.06
CA LEU A 125 -11.70 8.88 -3.26
C LEU A 125 -12.06 8.30 -4.64
N LEU A 126 -13.32 8.45 -5.07
CA LEU A 126 -13.80 7.99 -6.36
C LEU A 126 -13.15 8.77 -7.52
N PHE A 127 -13.03 10.10 -7.42
CA PHE A 127 -12.34 10.90 -8.44
C PHE A 127 -10.87 10.54 -8.59
N VAL A 128 -10.16 10.36 -7.47
CA VAL A 128 -8.75 9.95 -7.51
C VAL A 128 -8.62 8.58 -8.18
N MET A 129 -9.52 7.64 -7.85
CA MET A 129 -9.54 6.33 -8.50
C MET A 129 -9.79 6.43 -10.02
N LEU A 130 -10.73 7.27 -10.48
CA LEU A 130 -10.96 7.46 -11.91
C LEU A 130 -9.70 8.00 -12.61
N ILE A 131 -8.97 8.92 -11.98
CA ILE A 131 -7.71 9.43 -12.52
C ILE A 131 -6.66 8.32 -12.54
N THR A 132 -6.53 7.53 -11.48
CA THR A 132 -5.62 6.37 -11.43
C THR A 132 -5.96 5.34 -12.50
N MET A 133 -7.24 5.05 -12.72
CA MET A 133 -7.68 4.16 -13.79
C MET A 133 -7.34 4.73 -15.17
N ALA A 134 -7.54 6.03 -15.38
CA ALA A 134 -7.11 6.68 -16.61
C ALA A 134 -5.59 6.57 -16.81
N MET A 135 -4.80 6.64 -15.73
CA MET A 135 -3.34 6.45 -15.81
C MET A 135 -2.94 5.02 -16.18
N LEU A 136 -3.65 4.01 -15.67
CA LEU A 136 -3.34 2.60 -15.92
C LEU A 136 -3.80 2.15 -17.31
N LEU A 137 -4.97 2.61 -17.76
CA LEU A 137 -5.50 2.27 -19.08
C LEU A 137 -4.81 3.01 -20.22
N TRP A 138 -4.12 4.11 -19.91
CA TRP A 138 -3.38 4.87 -20.89
C TRP A 138 -1.95 4.32 -20.95
N ASP A 139 -1.69 3.50 -21.96
CA ASP A 139 -0.49 2.67 -22.21
C ASP A 139 0.83 3.46 -22.41
N TRP A 140 0.98 4.62 -21.74
CA TRP A 140 2.16 5.47 -21.81
C TRP A 140 3.27 5.01 -20.88
N PRO A 141 4.53 5.22 -21.26
CA PRO A 141 5.66 4.90 -20.39
C PRO A 141 5.51 5.64 -19.05
N TYR A 142 5.76 4.93 -17.95
CA TYR A 142 5.65 5.40 -16.56
C TYR A 142 6.48 6.66 -16.23
N LEU A 143 7.39 7.06 -17.11
CA LEU A 143 8.21 8.28 -17.03
C LEU A 143 7.79 9.38 -18.02
N SER A 144 6.66 9.23 -18.71
CA SER A 144 6.11 10.30 -19.55
C SER A 144 5.66 11.48 -18.70
N GLY A 145 5.81 12.70 -19.22
CA GLY A 145 5.34 13.91 -18.54
C GLY A 145 3.84 13.87 -18.21
N ASN A 146 3.07 13.06 -18.94
CA ASN A 146 1.63 12.89 -18.73
C ASN A 146 1.31 12.08 -17.47
N TYR A 147 2.14 11.08 -17.11
CA TYR A 147 1.96 10.33 -15.88
C TYR A 147 2.20 11.21 -14.65
N LEU A 148 3.22 12.07 -14.70
CA LEU A 148 3.49 13.07 -13.67
C LEU A 148 2.37 14.12 -13.59
N LEU A 149 1.85 14.57 -14.72
CA LEU A 149 0.71 15.50 -14.79
C LEU A 149 -0.53 14.88 -14.13
N LEU A 150 -0.94 13.68 -14.53
CA LEU A 150 -2.12 13.00 -13.99
C LEU A 150 -1.97 12.69 -12.49
N SER A 151 -0.78 12.28 -12.05
CA SER A 151 -0.47 12.13 -10.61
C SER A 151 -0.64 13.44 -9.85
N SER A 152 -0.17 14.55 -10.44
CA SER A 152 -0.29 15.89 -9.85
C SER A 152 -1.74 16.36 -9.79
N ILE A 153 -2.54 16.05 -10.83
CA ILE A 153 -3.98 16.31 -10.84
C ILE A 153 -4.69 15.49 -9.76
N ALA A 154 -4.39 14.20 -9.64
CA ALA A 154 -4.94 13.33 -8.61
C ALA A 154 -4.65 13.86 -7.20
N LEU A 155 -3.42 14.31 -6.96
CA LEU A 155 -3.02 14.94 -5.70
C LEU A 155 -3.80 16.23 -5.43
N ALA A 156 -3.91 17.11 -6.43
CA ALA A 156 -4.64 18.37 -6.30
C ALA A 156 -6.13 18.14 -6.00
N VAL A 157 -6.76 17.16 -6.65
CA VAL A 157 -8.16 16.77 -6.40
C VAL A 157 -8.34 16.22 -4.99
N MET A 158 -7.42 15.38 -4.52
CA MET A 158 -7.48 14.84 -3.16
C MET A 158 -7.31 15.94 -2.10
N MET A 159 -6.35 16.85 -2.31
CA MET A 159 -6.16 18.01 -1.44
C MET A 159 -7.39 18.92 -1.44
N LEU A 160 -7.97 19.20 -2.61
CA LEU A 160 -9.19 20.00 -2.72
C LEU A 160 -10.35 19.34 -2.00
N THR A 161 -10.51 18.02 -2.12
CA THR A 161 -11.52 17.26 -1.38
C THR A 161 -11.36 17.47 0.12
N GLN A 162 -10.14 17.29 0.65
CA GLN A 162 -9.88 17.51 2.06
C GLN A 162 -10.19 18.96 2.48
N ILE A 163 -9.79 19.96 1.69
CA ILE A 163 -10.07 21.38 1.94
C ILE A 163 -11.58 21.65 1.95
N LEU A 164 -12.35 21.06 1.02
CA LEU A 164 -13.80 21.21 0.96
C LEU A 164 -14.48 20.57 2.17
N VAL A 165 -14.01 19.41 2.62
CA VAL A 165 -14.58 18.79 3.82
C VAL A 165 -14.28 19.64 5.07
N VAL A 166 -13.07 20.23 5.15
CA VAL A 166 -12.71 21.17 6.23
C VAL A 166 -13.56 22.44 6.17
N SER A 167 -13.79 23.00 4.97
CA SER A 167 -14.59 24.22 4.80
C SER A 167 -16.05 24.04 5.16
N HIS A 168 -16.63 22.87 4.87
CA HIS A 168 -17.98 22.51 5.29
C HIS A 168 -18.10 22.21 6.79
N SER A 169 -17.02 21.74 7.43
CA SER A 169 -17.02 21.41 8.85
C SER A 169 -16.87 22.64 9.75
N ASP A 170 -16.06 23.63 9.36
CA ASP A 170 -15.84 24.86 10.14
C ASP A 170 -15.80 26.12 9.23
N PRO A 171 -16.95 26.59 8.72
CA PRO A 171 -17.00 27.66 7.72
C PRO A 171 -16.46 29.01 8.23
N GLY A 172 -16.35 29.21 9.55
CA GLY A 172 -15.85 30.46 10.13
C GLY A 172 -14.32 30.56 10.18
N PHE A 173 -13.61 29.43 10.25
CA PHE A 173 -12.15 29.41 10.49
C PHE A 173 -11.38 28.46 9.55
N TRP A 174 -12.02 27.92 8.51
CA TRP A 174 -11.42 26.93 7.63
C TRP A 174 -10.11 27.38 6.98
N MET A 175 -10.00 28.63 6.50
CA MET A 175 -8.77 29.12 5.86
C MET A 175 -7.57 29.10 6.80
N PHE A 176 -7.79 29.49 8.07
CA PHE A 176 -6.75 29.46 9.08
C PHE A 176 -6.31 28.02 9.37
N ARG A 177 -7.27 27.08 9.50
CA ARG A 177 -6.99 25.66 9.74
C ARG A 177 -6.27 24.98 8.59
N VAL A 178 -6.69 25.25 7.36
CA VAL A 178 -6.03 24.71 6.17
C VAL A 178 -4.60 25.23 6.10
N LYS A 179 -4.38 26.53 6.35
CA LYS A 179 -3.03 27.11 6.34
C LYS A 179 -2.11 26.50 7.42
N GLU A 180 -2.63 26.28 8.62
CA GLU A 180 -1.87 25.68 9.73
C GLU A 180 -1.51 24.20 9.45
N ASN A 181 -2.34 23.50 8.68
CA ASN A 181 -2.26 22.05 8.49
C ASN A 181 -1.99 21.61 7.04
N ILE A 182 -1.60 22.53 6.16
CA ILE A 182 -1.44 22.27 4.73
C ILE A 182 -0.45 21.14 4.44
N PHE A 183 0.63 21.03 5.23
CA PHE A 183 1.60 19.95 5.11
C PHE A 183 0.99 18.59 5.45
N PHE A 184 0.17 18.51 6.48
CA PHE A 184 -0.52 17.26 6.84
C PHE A 184 -1.49 16.83 5.75
N VAL A 185 -2.28 17.77 5.23
CA VAL A 185 -3.20 17.56 4.09
C VAL A 185 -2.43 17.04 2.87
N PHE A 186 -1.28 17.65 2.57
CA PHE A 186 -0.40 17.22 1.49
C PHE A 186 0.13 15.79 1.70
N PHE A 187 0.71 15.46 2.87
CA PHE A 187 1.26 14.13 3.12
C PHE A 187 0.20 13.03 3.11
N CYS A 188 -0.97 13.27 3.69
CA CYS A 188 -2.08 12.32 3.67
C CYS A 188 -2.62 12.12 2.24
N SER A 189 -2.76 13.20 1.47
CA SER A 189 -3.21 13.13 0.08
C SER A 189 -2.19 12.39 -0.81
N SER A 190 -0.90 12.68 -0.64
CA SER A 190 0.18 11.97 -1.33
C SER A 190 0.21 10.49 -0.99
N ALA A 191 0.11 10.12 0.30
CA ALA A 191 0.04 8.73 0.72
C ALA A 191 -1.19 8.02 0.12
N GLN A 192 -2.35 8.68 0.10
CA GLN A 192 -3.56 8.15 -0.51
C GLN A 192 -3.37 7.87 -2.02
N VAL A 193 -2.85 8.85 -2.78
CA VAL A 193 -2.61 8.69 -4.22
C VAL A 193 -1.60 7.56 -4.50
N VAL A 194 -0.50 7.50 -3.74
CA VAL A 194 0.52 6.44 -3.88
C VAL A 194 -0.08 5.06 -3.60
N VAL A 195 -0.89 4.91 -2.56
CA VAL A 195 -1.56 3.64 -2.25
C VAL A 195 -2.50 3.24 -3.39
N LEU A 196 -3.27 4.17 -3.95
CA LEU A 196 -4.22 3.88 -5.03
C LEU A 196 -3.53 3.50 -6.33
N ILE A 197 -2.46 4.22 -6.71
CA ILE A 197 -1.63 3.86 -7.85
C ILE A 197 -0.99 2.48 -7.64
N GLY A 198 -0.46 2.22 -6.43
CA GLY A 198 0.17 0.94 -6.11
C GLY A 198 -0.79 -0.24 -6.18
N VAL A 199 -1.98 -0.11 -5.59
CA VAL A 199 -3.04 -1.13 -5.66
C VAL A 199 -3.49 -1.34 -7.11
N GLY A 200 -3.70 -0.26 -7.86
CA GLY A 200 -4.11 -0.34 -9.26
C GLY A 200 -3.08 -1.05 -10.14
N ALA A 201 -1.79 -0.73 -10.00
CA ALA A 201 -0.71 -1.40 -10.73
C ALA A 201 -0.59 -2.90 -10.38
N ILE A 202 -0.85 -3.27 -9.12
CA ILE A 202 -0.89 -4.68 -8.71
C ILE A 202 -2.07 -5.39 -9.36
N LEU A 203 -3.26 -4.77 -9.37
CA LEU A 203 -4.47 -5.35 -9.95
C LEU A 203 -4.38 -5.48 -11.47
N GLU A 204 -3.83 -4.49 -12.17
CA GLU A 204 -3.61 -4.51 -13.62
C GLU A 204 -2.76 -5.72 -14.02
N ARG A 205 -1.65 -5.93 -13.30
CA ARG A 205 -0.78 -7.09 -13.52
C ARG A 205 -1.45 -8.43 -13.27
N TRP A 206 -2.44 -8.48 -12.37
CA TRP A 206 -3.09 -9.72 -11.97
C TRP A 206 -4.28 -10.10 -12.86
N LEU A 207 -5.06 -9.10 -13.30
CA LEU A 207 -6.28 -9.30 -14.07
C LEU A 207 -6.05 -9.30 -15.59
N GLY A 208 -4.85 -8.95 -16.05
CA GLY A 208 -4.51 -8.93 -17.48
C GLY A 208 -5.27 -7.86 -18.26
N GLU A 209 -5.36 -8.03 -19.58
CA GLU A 209 -5.91 -7.02 -20.51
C GLU A 209 -7.43 -6.79 -20.40
N ASN A 210 -8.12 -7.47 -19.48
CA ASN A 210 -9.56 -7.29 -19.31
C ASN A 210 -9.87 -6.01 -18.51
N ASN A 211 -9.91 -4.89 -19.24
CA ASN A 211 -10.18 -3.56 -18.70
C ASN A 211 -11.45 -3.49 -17.83
N ALA A 212 -12.50 -4.25 -18.16
CA ALA A 212 -13.73 -4.25 -17.37
C ALA A 212 -13.54 -4.91 -16.00
N GLN A 213 -12.81 -6.03 -15.93
CA GLN A 213 -12.49 -6.69 -14.67
C GLN A 213 -11.56 -5.83 -13.81
N LEU A 214 -10.59 -5.14 -14.43
CA LEU A 214 -9.70 -4.22 -13.74
C LEU A 214 -10.47 -3.07 -13.08
N VAL A 215 -11.41 -2.44 -13.80
CA VAL A 215 -12.26 -1.37 -13.26
C VAL A 215 -13.04 -1.86 -12.05
N VAL A 216 -13.68 -3.04 -12.15
CA VAL A 216 -14.47 -3.60 -11.05
C VAL A 216 -13.57 -3.92 -9.84
N ALA A 217 -12.40 -4.51 -10.06
CA ALA A 217 -11.49 -4.84 -8.97
C ALA A 217 -10.94 -3.59 -8.27
N CYS A 218 -10.60 -2.55 -9.02
CA CYS A 218 -10.20 -1.26 -8.46
C CYS A 218 -11.34 -0.64 -7.63
N PHE A 219 -12.58 -0.72 -8.10
CA PHE A 219 -13.75 -0.26 -7.35
C PHE A 219 -13.95 -1.04 -6.04
N VAL A 220 -13.80 -2.36 -6.07
CA VAL A 220 -13.87 -3.21 -4.87
C VAL A 220 -12.74 -2.85 -3.88
N ALA A 221 -11.52 -2.68 -4.37
CA ALA A 221 -10.38 -2.29 -3.53
C ALA A 221 -10.59 -0.92 -2.87
N MET A 222 -11.19 0.03 -3.58
CA MET A 222 -11.60 1.33 -3.03
C MET A 222 -12.62 1.19 -1.90
N ILE A 223 -13.65 0.37 -2.10
CA ILE A 223 -14.68 0.14 -1.06
C ILE A 223 -14.03 -0.45 0.18
N VAL A 224 -13.14 -1.44 0.01
CA VAL A 224 -12.40 -2.06 1.12
C VAL A 224 -11.54 -1.01 1.84
N LEU A 225 -10.82 -0.17 1.10
CA LEU A 225 -9.99 0.89 1.68
C LEU A 225 -10.83 1.92 2.46
N ALA A 226 -11.95 2.37 1.88
CA ALA A 226 -12.86 3.31 2.53
C ALA A 226 -13.49 2.70 3.79
N PHE A 227 -13.90 1.42 3.73
CA PHE A 227 -14.42 0.69 4.88
C PHE A 227 -13.38 0.58 6.00
N LEU A 228 -12.14 0.24 5.66
CA LEU A 228 -11.04 0.10 6.61
C LEU A 228 -10.69 1.45 7.25
N GLN A 229 -10.69 2.52 6.47
CA GLN A 229 -10.53 3.91 6.90
C GLN A 229 -11.62 4.36 7.88
N VAL A 230 -12.90 4.14 7.54
CA VAL A 230 -14.04 4.51 8.39
C VAL A 230 -14.06 3.67 9.67
N THR A 231 -13.81 2.36 9.57
CA THR A 231 -13.75 1.46 10.74
C THR A 231 -12.63 1.89 11.68
N THR A 232 -11.46 2.20 11.15
CA THR A 232 -10.32 2.70 11.95
C THR A 232 -10.68 4.00 12.65
N ALA A 233 -11.33 4.93 11.95
CA ALA A 233 -11.83 6.15 12.57
C ALA A 233 -12.79 5.84 13.74
N VAL A 234 -13.80 4.98 13.53
CA VAL A 234 -14.74 4.59 14.58
C VAL A 234 -14.04 3.96 15.78
N VAL A 235 -13.13 3.01 15.55
CA VAL A 235 -12.35 2.35 16.62
C VAL A 235 -11.57 3.39 17.42
N LEU A 236 -10.82 4.26 16.74
CA LEU A 236 -9.99 5.28 17.38
C LEU A 236 -10.80 6.35 18.12
N SER A 237 -12.04 6.58 17.71
CA SER A 237 -12.96 7.46 18.44
C SER A 237 -13.38 6.88 19.80
N LYS A 238 -13.50 5.55 19.91
CA LYS A 238 -13.90 4.85 21.14
C LYS A 238 -12.74 4.69 22.14
N PHE A 239 -11.51 4.54 21.66
CA PHE A 239 -10.32 4.43 22.51
C PHE A 239 -9.81 5.80 23.01
N SER A 240 -10.69 6.65 23.57
CA SER A 240 -10.39 8.06 23.84
C SER A 240 -9.41 8.32 24.99
N GLN A 241 -8.94 7.30 25.72
CA GLN A 241 -8.04 7.49 26.86
C GLN A 241 -6.56 7.39 26.45
N GLY A 242 -5.87 8.53 26.40
CA GLY A 242 -4.40 8.63 26.29
C GLY A 242 -3.81 8.33 24.90
N GLY A 243 -2.89 9.18 24.43
CA GLY A 243 -2.19 9.01 23.14
C GLY A 243 -2.71 9.93 22.01
N GLY A 244 -1.78 10.43 21.19
CA GLY A 244 -2.08 11.21 19.99
C GLY A 244 -2.76 10.38 18.90
N ILE A 245 -3.49 11.03 17.99
CA ILE A 245 -4.23 10.38 16.91
C ILE A 245 -3.29 9.59 16.00
N LEU A 246 -2.14 10.18 15.66
CA LEU A 246 -1.16 9.52 14.79
C LEU A 246 -0.56 8.28 15.45
N ILE A 247 -0.24 8.32 16.74
CA ILE A 247 0.32 7.18 17.47
C ILE A 247 -0.66 6.00 17.44
N ARG A 248 -1.96 6.28 17.61
CA ARG A 248 -2.96 5.21 17.56
C ARG A 248 -3.19 4.67 16.15
N ALA A 249 -3.18 5.54 15.14
CA ALA A 249 -3.19 5.10 13.74
C ALA A 249 -1.97 4.21 13.42
N SER A 250 -0.80 4.54 13.97
CA SER A 250 0.41 3.72 13.86
C SER A 250 0.27 2.35 14.53
N TYR A 251 -0.42 2.26 15.68
CA TYR A 251 -0.69 0.96 16.30
C TYR A 251 -1.63 0.10 15.45
N VAL A 252 -2.70 0.68 14.89
CA VAL A 252 -3.61 -0.05 14.00
C VAL A 252 -2.89 -0.48 12.73
N ALA A 253 -2.09 0.40 12.13
CA ALA A 253 -1.27 0.07 10.96
C ALA A 253 -0.24 -1.03 11.26
N GLY A 254 0.46 -0.93 12.40
CA GLY A 254 1.43 -1.94 12.84
C GLY A 254 0.77 -3.30 13.07
N PHE A 255 -0.39 -3.34 13.73
CA PHE A 255 -1.15 -4.56 13.90
C PHE A 255 -1.60 -5.17 12.56
N ALA A 256 -2.12 -4.34 11.65
CA ALA A 256 -2.50 -4.79 10.31
C ALA A 256 -1.30 -5.38 9.55
N MET A 257 -0.13 -4.76 9.63
CA MET A 257 1.10 -5.29 9.03
C MET A 257 1.50 -6.64 9.64
N VAL A 258 1.36 -6.82 10.96
CA VAL A 258 1.62 -8.12 11.60
C VAL A 258 0.69 -9.20 11.04
N VAL A 259 -0.62 -8.90 10.94
CA VAL A 259 -1.60 -9.84 10.37
C VAL A 259 -1.26 -10.18 8.92
N ILE A 260 -0.93 -9.18 8.10
CA ILE A 260 -0.55 -9.34 6.68
C ILE A 260 0.68 -10.23 6.53
N SER A 261 1.70 -10.02 7.36
CA SER A 261 2.97 -10.76 7.29
C SER A 261 2.89 -12.17 7.86
N VAL A 262 2.04 -12.42 8.85
CA VAL A 262 1.89 -13.75 9.47
C VAL A 262 0.88 -14.62 8.73
N TYR A 263 -0.17 -14.02 8.16
CA TYR A 263 -1.20 -14.78 7.46
C TYR A 263 -0.72 -15.21 6.07
N SER A 264 -0.33 -16.50 5.97
CA SER A 264 0.37 -17.07 4.82
C SER A 264 -0.24 -16.73 3.43
N PRO A 265 -1.56 -16.82 3.20
CA PRO A 265 -2.12 -16.48 1.88
C PRO A 265 -1.85 -15.04 1.44
N ILE A 266 -2.01 -14.08 2.36
CA ILE A 266 -1.80 -12.66 2.06
C ILE A 266 -0.29 -12.37 1.98
N ASN A 267 0.49 -12.91 2.91
CA ASN A 267 1.94 -12.75 2.92
C ASN A 267 2.56 -13.27 1.62
N ASN A 268 2.16 -14.46 1.17
CA ASN A 268 2.70 -15.07 -0.04
C ASN A 268 2.40 -14.25 -1.30
N PHE A 269 1.26 -13.55 -1.31
CA PHE A 269 0.90 -12.62 -2.37
C PHE A 269 1.82 -11.40 -2.38
N PHE A 270 1.94 -10.68 -1.26
CA PHE A 270 2.73 -9.45 -1.19
C PHE A 270 4.24 -9.69 -1.30
N VAL A 271 4.77 -10.61 -0.50
CA VAL A 271 6.21 -10.95 -0.52
C VAL A 271 6.57 -11.59 -1.87
N GLY A 272 5.70 -12.44 -2.42
CA GLY A 272 5.91 -13.04 -3.73
C GLY A 272 5.88 -12.03 -4.86
N TYR A 273 5.06 -10.99 -4.77
CA TYR A 273 5.10 -9.87 -5.71
C TYR A 273 6.44 -9.13 -5.62
N VAL A 274 6.87 -8.75 -4.42
CA VAL A 274 8.12 -8.00 -4.22
C VAL A 274 9.35 -8.80 -4.70
N LEU A 275 9.47 -10.05 -4.26
CA LEU A 275 10.60 -10.91 -4.61
C LEU A 275 10.56 -11.34 -6.08
N GLY A 276 9.38 -11.67 -6.60
CA GLY A 276 9.21 -12.08 -7.99
C GLY A 276 9.48 -10.95 -8.97
N VAL A 277 8.97 -9.74 -8.71
CA VAL A 277 9.23 -8.56 -9.57
C VAL A 277 10.72 -8.23 -9.57
N GLY A 278 11.39 -8.31 -8.42
CA GLY A 278 12.84 -8.15 -8.33
C GLY A 278 13.60 -9.20 -9.14
N ALA A 279 13.22 -10.48 -9.00
CA ALA A 279 13.86 -11.60 -9.69
C ALA A 279 13.68 -11.57 -11.21
N MET A 280 12.52 -11.12 -11.69
CA MET A 280 12.19 -11.00 -13.13
C MET A 280 12.65 -9.67 -13.75
N GLY A 281 13.23 -8.77 -12.96
CA GLY A 281 13.69 -7.47 -13.42
C GLY A 281 12.56 -6.55 -13.86
N GLY A 282 11.42 -6.57 -13.15
CA GLY A 282 10.25 -5.75 -13.45
C GLY A 282 9.22 -6.39 -14.39
N ARG A 283 9.53 -7.55 -14.96
CA ARG A 283 8.69 -8.27 -15.94
C ARG A 283 7.62 -9.09 -15.25
N GLY A 284 6.44 -9.19 -15.87
CA GLY A 284 5.33 -10.01 -15.36
C GLY A 284 5.53 -11.50 -15.62
N CYS A 285 6.16 -11.84 -16.74
CA CYS A 285 6.45 -13.19 -17.21
C CYS A 285 7.76 -13.13 -18.00
N VAL A 286 8.61 -14.15 -17.88
CA VAL A 286 9.91 -14.18 -18.56
C VAL A 286 10.10 -15.42 -19.41
N VAL A 287 10.80 -15.25 -20.53
CA VAL A 287 11.30 -16.33 -21.37
C VAL A 287 12.82 -16.26 -21.37
N TYR A 288 13.47 -17.37 -21.04
CA TYR A 288 14.92 -17.49 -21.08
C TYR A 288 15.36 -18.11 -22.40
N THR A 289 16.40 -17.51 -23.00
CA THR A 289 17.13 -18.13 -24.11
C THR A 289 18.34 -18.83 -23.53
N TRP A 290 18.45 -20.14 -23.77
CA TRP A 290 19.54 -20.97 -23.29
C TRP A 290 20.84 -20.69 -24.06
N ARG A 291 21.98 -20.82 -23.40
CA ARG A 291 23.30 -20.69 -24.03
C ARG A 291 23.68 -21.94 -24.82
N ASP A 292 23.49 -23.10 -24.20
CA ASP A 292 23.75 -24.42 -24.77
C ASP A 292 22.51 -25.30 -24.55
N ASP A 293 22.23 -26.22 -25.48
CA ASP A 293 21.08 -27.13 -25.39
C ASP A 293 21.36 -28.32 -24.44
N GLU A 294 22.61 -28.53 -24.04
CA GLU A 294 23.04 -29.58 -23.12
C GLU A 294 22.76 -29.18 -21.66
N GLY A 295 21.85 -29.89 -21.00
CA GLY A 295 21.48 -29.65 -19.59
C GLY A 295 20.17 -28.88 -19.40
N VAL A 296 19.51 -28.46 -20.48
CA VAL A 296 18.18 -27.84 -20.41
C VAL A 296 17.15 -28.88 -19.95
N VAL A 297 16.51 -28.61 -18.83
CA VAL A 297 15.40 -29.42 -18.30
C VAL A 297 14.26 -29.40 -19.32
N LYS A 298 13.85 -30.58 -19.81
CA LYS A 298 12.89 -30.71 -20.93
C LYS A 298 11.56 -30.05 -20.62
N GLU A 299 11.15 -30.10 -19.36
CA GLU A 299 9.91 -29.51 -18.83
C GLU A 299 9.90 -27.97 -18.88
N LEU A 300 11.08 -27.35 -18.97
CA LEU A 300 11.23 -25.91 -19.08
C LEU A 300 11.45 -25.44 -20.51
N SER A 301 11.64 -26.34 -21.47
CA SER A 301 12.04 -26.01 -22.84
C SER A 301 10.87 -26.03 -23.81
N ASP A 302 10.83 -25.04 -24.70
CA ASP A 302 9.90 -25.06 -25.83
C ASP A 302 10.34 -26.09 -26.89
N ALA A 303 9.46 -26.47 -27.81
CA ALA A 303 9.68 -27.55 -28.79
C ALA A 303 10.96 -27.39 -29.67
N GLY A 304 11.55 -26.19 -29.69
CA GLY A 304 12.81 -25.87 -30.38
C GLY A 304 14.07 -25.87 -29.51
N PHE A 305 14.00 -26.30 -28.25
CA PHE A 305 15.08 -26.47 -27.25
C PHE A 305 15.95 -25.25 -26.87
N ARG A 306 15.88 -24.13 -27.62
CA ARG A 306 16.66 -22.90 -27.35
C ARG A 306 16.00 -21.86 -26.48
N LYS A 307 14.67 -21.91 -26.35
CA LYS A 307 13.89 -20.98 -25.53
C LYS A 307 13.15 -21.76 -24.45
N SER A 308 12.97 -21.14 -23.30
CA SER A 308 12.10 -21.69 -22.28
C SER A 308 10.63 -21.51 -22.66
N VAL A 309 9.75 -22.31 -22.06
CA VAL A 309 8.33 -21.94 -21.94
C VAL A 309 8.18 -20.65 -21.13
N ASN A 310 6.97 -20.10 -21.06
CA ASN A 310 6.70 -18.95 -20.19
C ASN A 310 7.01 -19.30 -18.73
N LEU A 311 7.95 -18.60 -18.09
CA LEU A 311 8.40 -18.89 -16.74
C LEU A 311 7.93 -17.83 -15.74
N ARG A 312 7.61 -18.31 -14.54
CA ARG A 312 7.49 -17.53 -13.33
C ARG A 312 8.72 -17.75 -12.46
N VAL A 313 9.36 -16.66 -12.05
CA VAL A 313 10.59 -16.70 -11.24
C VAL A 313 10.27 -16.15 -9.84
N PRO A 314 9.84 -17.00 -8.89
CA PRO A 314 9.49 -16.57 -7.54
C PRO A 314 10.65 -15.96 -6.74
N ALA A 315 11.89 -16.33 -7.06
CA ALA A 315 13.10 -15.81 -6.42
C ALA A 315 14.32 -15.99 -7.34
N SER A 316 15.32 -15.13 -7.17
CA SER A 316 16.63 -15.29 -7.78
C SER A 316 17.71 -15.26 -6.71
N SER A 317 18.77 -16.02 -6.96
CA SER A 317 20.01 -16.03 -6.21
C SER A 317 21.13 -15.44 -7.04
N THR A 318 22.29 -15.19 -6.43
CA THR A 318 23.51 -14.75 -7.13
C THR A 318 23.87 -15.70 -8.27
N ASP A 319 23.74 -17.01 -8.07
CA ASP A 319 24.20 -18.03 -9.03
C ASP A 319 23.08 -18.77 -9.75
N TYR A 320 21.86 -18.75 -9.21
CA TYR A 320 20.73 -19.52 -9.73
C TYR A 320 19.44 -18.71 -9.82
N PHE A 321 18.55 -19.10 -10.74
CA PHE A 321 17.15 -18.70 -10.76
C PHE A 321 16.28 -19.87 -10.30
N TYR A 322 15.33 -19.59 -9.41
CA TYR A 322 14.28 -20.53 -9.07
C TYR A 322 13.10 -20.23 -9.98
N ALA A 323 12.81 -21.14 -10.92
CA ALA A 323 11.77 -20.93 -11.92
C ALA A 323 10.78 -22.09 -11.95
N ARG A 324 9.55 -21.78 -12.40
CA ARG A 324 8.53 -22.77 -12.73
C ARG A 324 7.77 -22.33 -13.98
N PRO A 325 7.19 -23.26 -14.75
CA PRO A 325 6.30 -22.89 -15.84
C PRO A 325 5.12 -22.05 -15.32
N TRP A 326 4.68 -21.08 -16.11
CA TRP A 326 3.62 -20.14 -15.71
C TRP A 326 2.28 -20.83 -15.46
N ASP A 327 1.98 -21.84 -16.29
CA ASP A 327 0.72 -22.59 -16.28
C ASP A 327 0.77 -23.83 -15.36
N ASP A 328 1.89 -24.07 -14.67
CA ASP A 328 2.04 -25.24 -13.81
C ASP A 328 1.52 -24.97 -12.39
N GLU A 329 0.47 -25.69 -12.01
CA GLU A 329 -0.03 -25.72 -10.63
C GLU A 329 0.86 -26.56 -9.69
N SER A 330 1.77 -27.36 -10.25
CA SER A 330 2.73 -28.10 -9.46
C SER A 330 3.67 -27.13 -8.73
N LYS A 331 3.90 -27.37 -7.43
CA LYS A 331 4.85 -26.58 -6.62
C LYS A 331 6.31 -26.94 -6.94
N ASN A 332 6.58 -27.54 -8.09
CA ASN A 332 7.92 -27.92 -8.48
C ASN A 332 8.70 -26.67 -8.87
N ILE A 333 9.89 -26.54 -8.29
CA ILE A 333 10.81 -25.45 -8.58
C ILE A 333 12.02 -26.05 -9.27
N TYR A 334 12.31 -25.53 -10.46
CA TYR A 334 13.50 -25.85 -11.20
C TYR A 334 14.58 -24.83 -10.86
N VAL A 335 15.78 -25.33 -10.61
CA VAL A 335 16.95 -24.50 -10.31
C VAL A 335 17.75 -24.34 -11.59
N ILE A 336 17.82 -23.11 -12.10
CA ILE A 336 18.49 -22.78 -13.36
C ILE A 336 19.76 -22.00 -13.04
N PRO A 337 20.96 -22.51 -13.38
CA PRO A 337 22.20 -21.75 -13.26
C PRO A 337 22.19 -20.49 -14.14
N ARG A 338 22.66 -19.36 -13.63
CA ARG A 338 22.77 -18.11 -14.41
C ARG A 338 23.72 -18.24 -15.60
N SER A 339 24.70 -19.14 -15.53
CA SER A 339 25.64 -19.44 -16.61
C SER A 339 24.95 -19.92 -17.89
N ASP A 340 23.81 -20.58 -17.73
CA ASP A 340 23.14 -21.32 -18.80
C ASP A 340 22.18 -20.41 -19.58
N ILE A 341 21.97 -19.17 -19.10
CA ILE A 341 21.09 -18.19 -19.72
C ILE A 341 21.93 -17.24 -20.59
N LEU A 342 21.53 -17.11 -21.85
CA LEU A 342 22.09 -16.16 -22.80
C LEU A 342 21.33 -14.84 -22.78
N LYS A 343 19.99 -14.90 -22.72
CA LYS A 343 19.11 -13.72 -22.80
C LYS A 343 17.84 -13.93 -21.99
N ILE A 344 17.29 -12.83 -21.45
CA ILE A 344 15.98 -12.78 -20.79
C ILE A 344 15.07 -11.88 -21.63
N GLU A 345 13.94 -12.43 -22.08
CA GLU A 345 12.92 -11.75 -22.87
C GLU A 345 11.60 -11.67 -22.08
N ASP A 346 10.78 -10.66 -22.37
CA ASP A 346 9.39 -10.65 -21.90
C ASP A 346 8.58 -11.71 -22.65
N CYS A 347 7.60 -12.31 -21.98
CA CYS A 347 6.64 -13.19 -22.65
C CYS A 347 5.88 -12.41 -23.73
N ALA A 348 5.60 -13.07 -24.85
CA ALA A 348 4.71 -12.49 -25.85
C ALA A 348 3.35 -12.19 -25.19
N ARG A 349 2.91 -10.91 -25.25
CA ARG A 349 1.55 -10.53 -24.81
C ARG A 349 0.56 -11.42 -25.58
N LYS A 350 -0.29 -12.14 -24.86
CA LYS A 350 -1.36 -12.96 -25.43
C LYS A 350 -2.67 -12.20 -25.35
#